data_AF-A0A1F9WUH9-F1
#
_entry.id   AF-A0A1F9WUH9-F1
#
_cell.length_a   1.000
_cell.length_b   1.000
_cell.length_c   1.000
_cell.angle_alpha   90.00
_cell.angle_beta   90.00
_cell.angle_gamma   90.00
#
_symmetry.space_group_name_H-M   'P 1'
#
loop_
_entity.id
_entity.type
_entity.pdbx_description
1 polymer ?
#
loop_
_entity_poly.entity_id
_entity_poly.type
_entity_poly.pdbx_seq_one_letter_code
_entity_poly.pdbx_strand_id
1 'polypeptide(L)'
;MGMLYRIRGIGNLAIDAITLLLRYPVMGVPFLFTGISYVAAMIALYFVSLAVSPPEIDAYISGGWVDYPAYAPAVPHLVDYGIYMAAASVGVMVAGSASYMMYQAVNGRLPDVSLAIRRTVRKFPSIVTASVGTLLCASLCMMFLAYVLPQAWPAWLKRAIEFVSIAGIQAVYVFFVPMAVIEQKNFTVSLAGVFEFFRHYGFEAVTVVLVPSMLFVPLYYVPDITAVMASYRLPGVLVIAIAIRILLLVAIDMSTVLLSACLFSRCRREKLTQGG
;
A
#
# COMPACT_ATOMS: atom_id res chain seq x y z
N MET A 1 -20.67 -24.67 4.04
CA MET A 1 -19.23 -24.94 4.30
C MET A 1 -18.67 -23.82 5.14
N GLY A 2 -18.37 -24.12 6.41
CA GLY A 2 -18.28 -23.14 7.50
C GLY A 2 -17.04 -22.25 7.45
N MET A 3 -17.17 -21.07 8.07
CA MET A 3 -16.18 -19.99 8.20
C MET A 3 -14.75 -20.48 8.52
N LEU A 4 -14.61 -21.54 9.33
CA LEU A 4 -13.34 -22.20 9.63
C LEU A 4 -12.58 -22.73 8.39
N TYR A 5 -13.29 -23.23 7.37
CA TYR A 5 -12.70 -23.68 6.12
C TYR A 5 -12.18 -22.50 5.28
N ARG A 6 -12.89 -21.37 5.30
CA ARG A 6 -12.45 -20.13 4.64
C ARG A 6 -11.23 -19.53 5.34
N ILE A 7 -11.21 -19.51 6.67
CA ILE A 7 -10.05 -19.06 7.47
C ILE A 7 -8.82 -19.94 7.20
N ARG A 8 -8.98 -21.27 7.20
CA ARG A 8 -7.91 -22.20 6.85
C ARG A 8 -7.43 -22.02 5.40
N GLY A 9 -8.37 -21.69 4.50
CA GLY A 9 -8.07 -21.32 3.12
C GLY A 9 -7.19 -20.08 2.99
N ILE A 10 -7.40 -19.06 3.84
CA ILE A 10 -6.58 -17.83 3.87
C ILE A 10 -5.20 -18.10 4.47
N GLY A 11 -5.12 -18.91 5.53
CA GLY A 11 -3.83 -19.34 6.10
C GLY A 11 -2.97 -20.08 5.07
N ASN A 12 -3.57 -21.00 4.32
CA ASN A 12 -2.89 -21.68 3.21
C ASN A 12 -2.45 -20.69 2.12
N LEU A 13 -3.25 -19.66 1.86
CA LEU A 13 -2.94 -18.64 0.86
C LEU A 13 -1.70 -17.80 1.23
N ALA A 14 -1.53 -17.50 2.52
CA ALA A 14 -0.33 -16.85 3.02
C ALA A 14 0.90 -17.76 2.92
N ILE A 15 0.75 -19.05 3.26
CA ILE A 15 1.82 -20.04 3.10
C ILE A 15 2.23 -20.14 1.64
N ASP A 16 1.27 -20.31 0.73
CA ASP A 16 1.51 -20.37 -0.72
C ASP A 16 2.24 -19.12 -1.22
N ALA A 17 1.81 -17.94 -0.76
CA ALA A 17 2.44 -16.68 -1.16
C ALA A 17 3.90 -16.60 -0.71
N ILE A 18 4.18 -16.98 0.54
CA ILE A 18 5.54 -17.02 1.11
C ILE A 18 6.39 -18.08 0.40
N THR A 19 5.86 -19.28 0.18
CA THR A 19 6.58 -20.36 -0.51
C THR A 19 6.94 -19.96 -1.94
N LEU A 20 6.01 -19.32 -2.66
CA LEU A 20 6.27 -18.82 -4.01
C LEU A 20 7.31 -17.68 -4.00
N LEU A 21 7.25 -16.77 -3.03
CA LEU A 21 8.24 -15.71 -2.87
C LEU A 21 9.64 -16.27 -2.59
N LEU A 22 9.76 -17.23 -1.68
CA LEU A 22 11.04 -17.90 -1.36
C LEU A 22 11.59 -18.66 -2.57
N ARG A 23 10.70 -19.28 -3.37
CA ARG A 23 11.08 -19.98 -4.60
C ARG A 23 11.50 -19.01 -5.71
N TYR A 24 10.86 -17.84 -5.79
CA TYR A 24 11.09 -16.83 -6.81
C TYR A 24 11.30 -15.45 -6.17
N PRO A 25 12.48 -15.18 -5.57
CA PRO A 25 12.76 -13.94 -4.85
C PRO A 25 12.68 -12.69 -5.74
N VAL A 26 12.80 -12.88 -7.06
CA VAL A 26 12.60 -11.83 -8.05
C VAL A 26 11.24 -11.12 -7.93
N MET A 27 10.21 -11.79 -7.39
CA MET A 27 8.89 -11.19 -7.12
C MET A 27 8.93 -10.11 -6.03
N GLY A 28 9.96 -10.11 -5.18
CA GLY A 28 10.19 -9.09 -4.16
C GLY A 28 10.89 -7.82 -4.68
N VAL A 29 11.57 -7.90 -5.83
CA VAL A 29 12.36 -6.78 -6.38
C VAL A 29 11.53 -5.51 -6.64
N PRO A 30 10.30 -5.58 -7.18
CA PRO A 30 9.46 -4.40 -7.34
C PRO A 30 9.22 -3.64 -6.01
N PHE A 31 9.11 -4.35 -4.89
CA PHE A 31 8.87 -3.74 -3.58
C PHE A 31 10.12 -3.03 -3.03
N LEU A 32 11.33 -3.52 -3.35
CA LEU A 32 12.58 -2.81 -3.06
C LEU A 32 12.64 -1.46 -3.80
N PHE A 33 12.21 -1.43 -5.06
CA PHE A 33 12.08 -0.18 -5.81
C PHE A 33 11.09 0.79 -5.17
N THR A 34 10.03 0.28 -4.55
CA THR A 34 9.06 1.11 -3.81
C THR A 34 9.73 1.76 -2.60
N GLY A 35 10.46 0.99 -1.80
CA GLY A 35 11.24 1.52 -0.67
C GLY A 35 12.25 2.59 -1.07
N ILE A 36 13.01 2.34 -2.14
CA ILE A 36 13.96 3.33 -2.70
C ILE A 36 13.22 4.58 -3.17
N SER A 37 12.07 4.42 -3.82
CA SER A 37 11.27 5.56 -4.30
C SER A 37 10.69 6.40 -3.17
N TYR A 38 10.34 5.81 -2.02
CA TYR A 38 9.93 6.56 -0.83
C TYR A 38 11.08 7.45 -0.35
N VAL A 39 12.29 6.89 -0.22
CA VAL A 39 13.47 7.66 0.20
C VAL A 39 13.80 8.76 -0.82
N ALA A 40 13.78 8.45 -2.12
CA ALA A 40 14.07 9.41 -3.17
C ALA A 40 13.05 10.57 -3.21
N ALA A 41 11.75 10.27 -3.08
CA ALA A 41 10.70 11.27 -3.04
C ALA A 41 10.84 12.20 -1.82
N MET A 42 11.17 11.64 -0.66
CA MET A 42 11.45 12.42 0.54
C MET A 42 12.67 13.36 0.35
N ILE A 43 13.77 12.86 -0.21
CA ILE A 43 14.96 13.66 -0.51
C ILE A 43 14.61 14.78 -1.51
N ALA A 44 13.85 14.48 -2.56
CA ALA A 44 13.44 15.47 -3.56
C ALA A 44 12.57 16.57 -2.93
N LEU A 45 11.56 16.21 -2.14
CA LEU A 45 10.71 17.18 -1.44
C LEU A 45 11.50 18.04 -0.44
N TYR A 46 12.49 17.46 0.22
CA TYR A 46 13.40 18.19 1.10
C TYR A 46 14.17 19.27 0.33
N PHE A 47 14.83 18.93 -0.78
CA PHE A 47 15.55 19.91 -1.59
C PHE A 47 14.64 20.97 -2.21
N VAL A 48 13.43 20.60 -2.64
CA VAL A 48 12.42 21.57 -3.10
C VAL A 48 12.01 22.52 -1.96
N SER A 49 11.78 21.99 -0.75
CA SER A 49 11.42 22.82 0.41
C SER A 49 12.52 23.83 0.78
N LEU A 50 13.80 23.42 0.69
CA LEU A 50 14.95 24.31 0.89
C LEU A 50 15.07 25.38 -0.19
N ALA A 51 14.68 25.08 -1.44
CA ALA A 51 14.74 26.05 -2.52
C ALA A 51 13.63 27.11 -2.42
N VAL A 52 12.44 26.73 -1.95
CA VAL A 52 11.29 27.64 -1.79
C VAL A 52 11.41 28.48 -0.51
N SER A 53 11.97 27.92 0.56
CA SER A 53 12.19 28.60 1.83
C SER A 53 13.64 28.38 2.29
N PRO A 54 14.62 29.07 1.67
CA PRO A 54 16.01 28.91 2.04
C PRO A 54 16.22 29.36 3.50
N PRO A 55 17.00 28.62 4.28
CA PRO A 55 17.33 29.03 5.64
C PRO A 55 18.17 30.31 5.65
N GLU A 56 18.09 31.08 6.74
CA GLU A 56 18.96 32.24 6.96
C GLU A 56 20.44 31.80 6.96
N ILE A 57 21.29 32.61 6.30
CA ILE A 57 22.64 32.26 5.82
C ILE A 57 23.59 31.76 6.94
N ASP A 58 23.40 32.21 8.18
CA ASP A 58 24.25 31.81 9.32
C ASP A 58 24.07 30.33 9.73
N ALA A 59 22.94 29.69 9.40
CA ALA A 59 22.69 28.27 9.67
C ALA A 59 23.21 27.33 8.56
N TYR A 60 23.61 27.88 7.40
CA TYR A 60 24.10 27.10 6.26
C TYR A 60 25.55 26.62 6.45
N ILE A 61 26.33 27.34 7.27
CA ILE A 61 27.78 27.15 7.40
C ILE A 61 28.13 26.06 8.44
N SER A 62 27.25 25.73 9.38
CA SER A 62 27.58 24.80 10.50
C SER A 62 27.46 23.31 10.19
N GLY A 63 27.08 22.93 8.96
CA GLY A 63 27.23 21.55 8.47
C GLY A 63 26.38 20.51 9.20
N GLY A 64 25.24 20.16 8.59
CA GLY A 64 24.61 18.86 8.84
C GLY A 64 23.11 18.92 9.09
N TRP A 65 22.43 17.88 8.61
CA TRP A 65 21.04 17.47 8.86
C TRP A 65 20.53 17.60 10.31
N VAL A 66 21.43 17.79 11.27
CA VAL A 66 21.26 17.57 12.72
C VAL A 66 20.84 18.85 13.46
N ASP A 67 21.18 20.03 12.93
CA ASP A 67 21.04 21.31 13.66
C ASP A 67 19.95 22.24 13.13
N TYR A 68 18.93 21.72 12.43
CA TYR A 68 17.77 22.51 11.97
C TYR A 68 16.53 22.33 12.88
N PRO A 69 16.46 22.98 14.05
CA PRO A 69 15.29 22.91 14.94
C PRO A 69 14.04 23.54 14.32
N ALA A 70 14.18 24.46 13.35
CA ALA A 70 13.06 25.14 12.70
C ALA A 70 12.28 24.23 11.72
N TYR A 71 12.94 23.24 11.09
CA TYR A 71 12.30 22.34 10.13
C TYR A 71 11.99 20.96 10.70
N ALA A 72 12.51 20.61 11.88
CA ALA A 72 12.22 19.36 12.57
C ALA A 72 10.71 19.06 12.73
N PRO A 73 9.82 20.04 12.96
CA PRO A 73 8.36 19.81 12.97
C PRO A 73 7.76 19.55 11.58
N ALA A 74 8.39 20.01 10.50
CA ALA A 74 7.93 19.83 9.12
C ALA A 74 8.36 18.50 8.50
N VAL A 75 9.44 17.89 9.03
CA VAL A 75 9.98 16.60 8.53
C VAL A 75 8.94 15.48 8.51
N PRO A 76 8.12 15.24 9.56
CA PRO A 76 7.09 14.19 9.53
C PRO A 76 6.06 14.39 8.40
N HIS A 77 5.68 15.63 8.11
CA HIS A 77 4.73 15.92 7.03
C HIS A 77 5.36 15.75 5.65
N LEU A 78 6.63 16.14 5.46
CA LEU A 78 7.38 15.88 4.24
C LEU A 78 7.55 14.37 3.97
N VAL A 79 7.74 13.58 5.03
CA VAL A 79 7.77 12.11 4.95
C VAL A 79 6.45 11.58 4.40
N ASP A 80 5.32 12.04 4.95
CA ASP A 80 3.99 11.62 4.53
C ASP A 80 3.73 11.95 3.05
N TYR A 81 4.02 13.19 2.63
CA TYR A 81 3.84 13.60 1.24
C TYR A 81 4.74 12.81 0.28
N GLY A 82 6.00 12.57 0.66
CA GLY A 82 6.92 11.76 -0.15
C GLY A 82 6.41 10.33 -0.34
N ILE A 83 5.93 9.72 0.74
CA ILE A 83 5.33 8.38 0.70
C ILE A 83 4.09 8.36 -0.20
N TYR A 84 3.17 9.32 -0.05
CA TYR A 84 1.96 9.37 -0.87
C TYR A 84 2.25 9.57 -2.36
N MET A 85 3.19 10.46 -2.71
CA MET A 85 3.59 10.68 -4.11
C MET A 85 4.21 9.43 -4.73
N ALA A 86 5.14 8.78 -4.03
CA ALA A 86 5.77 7.56 -4.51
C ALA A 86 4.79 6.37 -4.57
N ALA A 87 3.87 6.26 -3.61
CA ALA A 87 2.83 5.23 -3.64
C ALA A 87 1.88 5.41 -4.85
N ALA A 88 1.43 6.64 -5.12
CA ALA A 88 0.54 6.95 -6.23
C ALA A 88 1.19 6.77 -7.61
N SER A 89 2.52 6.84 -7.70
CA SER A 89 3.26 6.72 -8.96
C SER A 89 3.94 5.35 -9.12
N VAL A 90 5.02 5.11 -8.38
CA VAL A 90 5.83 3.88 -8.43
C VAL A 90 5.06 2.71 -7.83
N GLY A 91 4.34 2.93 -6.72
CA GLY A 91 3.57 1.89 -6.04
C GLY A 91 2.54 1.20 -6.96
N VAL A 92 1.87 1.97 -7.82
CA VAL A 92 0.92 1.43 -8.81
C VAL A 92 1.60 0.50 -9.83
N MET A 93 2.79 0.88 -10.32
CA MET A 93 3.58 0.05 -11.25
C MET A 93 4.10 -1.22 -10.58
N VAL A 94 4.50 -1.10 -9.32
CA VAL A 94 4.96 -2.23 -8.51
C VAL A 94 3.83 -3.20 -8.23
N ALA A 95 2.67 -2.70 -7.80
CA ALA A 95 1.49 -3.53 -7.56
C ALA A 95 1.08 -4.32 -8.80
N GLY A 96 1.04 -3.68 -9.98
CA GLY A 96 0.70 -4.33 -11.24
C GLY A 96 1.72 -5.38 -11.67
N SER A 97 3.01 -5.05 -11.61
CA SER A 97 4.07 -5.97 -12.02
C SER A 97 4.17 -7.19 -11.10
N ALA A 98 4.17 -6.98 -9.78
CA ALA A 98 4.18 -8.04 -8.79
C ALA A 98 2.93 -8.94 -8.90
N SER A 99 1.74 -8.36 -9.11
CA SER A 99 0.50 -9.13 -9.31
C SER A 99 0.61 -10.10 -10.50
N TYR A 100 1.18 -9.63 -11.62
CA TYR A 100 1.33 -10.46 -12.82
C TYR A 100 2.44 -11.51 -12.68
N MET A 101 3.54 -11.18 -12.01
CA MET A 101 4.58 -12.14 -11.68
C MET A 101 4.06 -13.26 -10.77
N MET A 102 3.25 -12.89 -9.77
CA MET A 102 2.62 -13.85 -8.87
C MET A 102 1.67 -14.78 -9.62
N TYR A 103 0.86 -14.23 -10.52
CA TYR A 103 0.00 -15.02 -11.40
C TYR A 103 0.79 -16.03 -12.27
N GLN A 104 1.97 -15.65 -12.78
CA GLN A 104 2.83 -16.58 -13.52
C GLN A 104 3.31 -17.72 -12.62
N ALA A 105 3.81 -17.38 -11.42
CA ALA A 105 4.32 -18.34 -10.45
C ALA A 105 3.25 -19.34 -10.00
N VAL A 106 2.04 -18.86 -9.68
CA VAL A 106 0.89 -19.70 -9.30
C VAL A 106 0.52 -20.69 -10.41
N ASN A 107 0.71 -20.31 -11.68
CA ASN A 107 0.46 -21.18 -12.84
C ASN A 107 1.68 -21.99 -13.29
N GLY A 108 2.71 -22.10 -12.45
CA GLY A 108 3.91 -22.91 -12.73
C GLY A 108 4.84 -22.32 -13.79
N ARG A 109 4.68 -21.06 -14.16
CA ARG A 109 5.55 -20.36 -15.11
C ARG A 109 6.61 -19.56 -14.35
N LEU A 110 7.79 -19.43 -14.96
CA LEU A 110 8.85 -18.57 -14.42
C LEU A 110 8.39 -17.09 -14.46
N PRO A 111 8.52 -16.33 -13.36
CA PRO A 111 8.11 -14.93 -13.34
C PRO A 111 8.99 -14.05 -14.24
N ASP A 112 8.41 -13.56 -15.33
CA ASP A 112 9.07 -12.59 -16.22
C ASP A 112 8.75 -11.14 -15.82
N VAL A 113 9.77 -10.43 -15.34
CA VAL A 113 9.71 -9.01 -14.93
C VAL A 113 9.42 -8.10 -16.12
N SER A 114 10.04 -8.35 -17.27
CA SER A 114 9.91 -7.49 -18.46
C SER A 114 8.48 -7.51 -19.00
N LEU A 115 7.90 -8.71 -19.07
CA LEU A 115 6.52 -8.90 -19.49
C LEU A 115 5.54 -8.28 -18.49
N ALA A 116 5.82 -8.42 -17.19
CA ALA A 116 5.02 -7.83 -16.13
C ALA A 116 4.98 -6.30 -16.20
N ILE A 117 6.14 -5.66 -16.39
CA ILE A 117 6.24 -4.22 -16.59
C ILE A 117 5.46 -3.80 -17.84
N ARG A 118 5.71 -4.45 -18.98
CA ARG A 118 5.04 -4.10 -20.26
C ARG A 118 3.51 -4.18 -20.15
N ARG A 119 2.99 -5.20 -19.49
CA ARG A 119 1.55 -5.37 -19.27
C ARG A 119 0.98 -4.33 -18.30
N THR A 120 1.76 -3.96 -17.30
CA THR A 120 1.35 -2.94 -16.32
C THR A 120 1.33 -1.56 -16.95
N VAL A 121 2.37 -1.18 -17.71
CA VAL A 121 2.44 0.11 -18.44
C VAL A 121 1.22 0.30 -19.33
N ARG A 122 0.82 -0.73 -20.09
CA ARG A 122 -0.36 -0.66 -20.96
C ARG A 122 -1.66 -0.39 -20.20
N LYS A 123 -1.73 -0.74 -18.93
CA LYS A 123 -2.90 -0.56 -18.07
C LYS A 123 -2.70 0.51 -17.01
N PHE A 124 -1.56 1.20 -17.03
CA PHE A 124 -1.19 2.19 -16.05
C PHE A 124 -2.26 3.29 -15.88
N PRO A 125 -2.83 3.88 -16.96
CA PRO A 125 -3.90 4.87 -16.81
C PRO A 125 -5.11 4.31 -16.07
N SER A 126 -5.51 3.06 -16.38
CA SER A 126 -6.65 2.42 -15.71
C SER A 126 -6.40 2.18 -14.23
N ILE A 127 -5.18 1.78 -13.85
CA ILE A 127 -4.83 1.52 -12.45
C ILE A 127 -4.70 2.82 -11.67
N VAL A 128 -4.11 3.86 -12.27
CA VAL A 128 -4.05 5.19 -11.66
C VAL A 128 -5.45 5.75 -11.44
N THR A 129 -6.34 5.67 -12.44
CA THR A 129 -7.74 6.11 -12.29
C THR A 129 -8.46 5.38 -11.16
N ALA A 130 -8.26 4.06 -11.03
CA ALA A 130 -8.83 3.29 -9.92
C ALA A 130 -8.24 3.68 -8.57
N SER A 131 -6.94 3.94 -8.51
CA SER A 131 -6.25 4.38 -7.29
C SER A 131 -6.75 5.75 -6.83
N VAL A 132 -6.87 6.70 -7.76
CA VAL A 132 -7.46 8.03 -7.49
C VAL A 132 -8.93 7.89 -7.06
N GLY A 133 -9.72 7.04 -7.71
CA GLY A 133 -11.09 6.76 -7.31
C GLY A 133 -11.19 6.17 -5.89
N THR A 134 -10.28 5.26 -5.54
CA THR A 134 -10.19 4.66 -4.20
C THR A 134 -9.85 5.72 -3.15
N LEU A 135 -8.88 6.59 -3.44
CA LEU A 135 -8.52 7.72 -2.58
C LEU A 135 -9.69 8.69 -2.39
N LEU A 136 -10.40 9.05 -3.46
CA LEU A 136 -11.59 9.91 -3.37
C LEU A 136 -12.68 9.26 -2.52
N CYS A 137 -12.96 7.97 -2.69
CA CYS A 137 -13.92 7.24 -1.87
C CYS A 137 -13.50 7.21 -0.39
N ALA A 138 -12.22 6.96 -0.11
CA ALA A 138 -11.68 6.96 1.24
C ALA A 138 -11.80 8.35 1.88
N SER A 139 -11.42 9.42 1.17
CA SER A 139 -11.52 10.81 1.65
C SER A 139 -12.97 11.22 1.94
N LEU A 140 -13.90 10.90 1.04
CA LEU A 140 -15.33 11.16 1.24
C LEU A 140 -15.88 10.37 2.43
N CYS A 141 -15.46 9.12 2.59
CA CYS A 141 -15.85 8.28 3.73
C CYS A 141 -15.34 8.89 5.04
N MET A 142 -14.08 9.34 5.10
CA MET A 142 -13.53 9.99 6.29
C MET A 142 -14.25 11.29 6.62
N MET A 143 -14.58 12.11 5.62
CA MET A 143 -15.36 13.33 5.81
C MET A 143 -16.77 13.03 6.37
N PHE A 144 -17.42 12.00 5.84
CA PHE A 144 -18.72 11.54 6.33
C PHE A 144 -18.64 11.00 7.76
N LEU A 145 -17.65 10.16 8.07
CA LEU A 145 -17.44 9.62 9.42
C LEU A 145 -17.15 10.73 10.43
N ALA A 146 -16.37 11.75 10.07
CA ALA A 146 -16.12 12.91 10.92
C ALA A 146 -17.41 13.69 11.25
N TYR A 147 -18.38 13.71 10.34
CA TYR A 147 -19.68 14.35 10.56
C TYR A 147 -20.65 13.50 11.39
N VAL A 148 -20.67 12.18 11.17
CA VAL A 148 -21.65 11.27 11.79
C VAL A 148 -21.20 10.73 13.15
N LEU A 149 -19.90 10.55 13.37
CA LEU A 149 -19.39 9.96 14.61
C LEU A 149 -19.54 10.95 15.78
N PRO A 150 -20.20 10.57 16.89
CA PRO A 150 -20.40 11.45 18.03
C PRO A 150 -19.08 11.94 18.62
N GLN A 151 -18.97 13.25 18.87
CA GLN A 151 -17.74 13.81 19.45
C GLN A 151 -17.39 13.21 20.81
N ALA A 152 -18.40 12.83 21.61
CA ALA A 152 -18.24 12.21 22.92
C ALA A 152 -17.66 10.79 22.90
N TRP A 153 -17.54 10.14 21.74
CA TRP A 153 -16.96 8.79 21.67
C TRP A 153 -15.46 8.78 21.94
N PRO A 154 -14.94 7.70 22.56
CA PRO A 154 -13.51 7.53 22.77
C PRO A 154 -12.73 7.60 21.46
N ALA A 155 -11.57 8.29 21.47
CA ALA A 155 -10.74 8.47 20.29
C ALA A 155 -10.28 7.13 19.66
N TRP A 156 -10.00 6.12 20.48
CA TRP A 156 -9.59 4.79 19.99
C TRP A 156 -10.71 4.11 19.19
N LEU A 157 -11.97 4.28 19.60
CA LEU A 157 -13.12 3.67 18.92
C LEU A 157 -13.37 4.33 17.57
N LYS A 158 -13.26 5.66 17.50
CA LYS A 158 -13.35 6.40 16.23
C LYS A 158 -12.26 5.96 15.25
N ARG A 159 -11.00 5.91 15.71
CA ARG A 159 -9.87 5.44 14.90
C ARG A 159 -10.06 4.00 14.42
N ALA A 160 -10.62 3.11 15.25
CA ALA A 160 -10.92 1.74 14.84
C ALA A 160 -11.97 1.69 13.72
N ILE A 161 -13.02 2.51 13.80
CA ILE A 161 -14.07 2.60 12.77
C ILE A 161 -13.51 3.18 11.48
N GLU A 162 -12.72 4.25 11.56
CA GLU A 162 -12.03 4.86 10.43
C GLU A 162 -11.13 3.84 9.72
N PHE A 163 -10.30 3.13 10.50
CA PHE A 163 -9.41 2.09 9.99
C PHE A 163 -10.16 0.98 9.26
N VAL A 164 -11.21 0.42 9.88
CA VAL A 164 -12.03 -0.65 9.28
C VAL A 164 -12.74 -0.15 8.02
N SER A 165 -13.21 1.10 8.01
CA SER A 165 -13.90 1.68 6.86
C SER A 165 -12.96 1.87 5.67
N ILE A 166 -11.76 2.40 5.89
CA ILE A 166 -10.73 2.54 4.86
C ILE A 166 -10.31 1.15 4.33
N ALA A 167 -10.06 0.19 5.21
CA ALA A 167 -9.72 -1.18 4.81
C ALA A 167 -10.86 -1.83 4.01
N GLY A 168 -12.12 -1.56 4.36
CA GLY A 168 -13.29 -2.01 3.61
C GLY A 168 -13.34 -1.45 2.19
N ILE A 169 -13.07 -0.14 2.03
CA ILE A 169 -12.99 0.50 0.70
C ILE A 169 -11.85 -0.12 -0.11
N GLN A 170 -10.66 -0.27 0.48
CA GLN A 170 -9.53 -0.91 -0.18
C GLN A 170 -9.83 -2.36 -0.58
N ALA A 171 -10.55 -3.11 0.25
CA ALA A 171 -10.96 -4.49 -0.04
C ALA A 171 -11.88 -4.59 -1.26
N VAL A 172 -12.73 -3.59 -1.51
CA VAL A 172 -13.54 -3.55 -2.74
C VAL A 172 -12.63 -3.45 -3.96
N TYR A 173 -11.58 -2.62 -3.92
CA TYR A 173 -10.69 -2.39 -5.07
C TYR A 173 -9.51 -3.38 -5.15
N VAL A 174 -9.36 -4.30 -4.20
CA VAL A 174 -8.19 -5.18 -4.09
C VAL A 174 -7.98 -6.05 -5.33
N PHE A 175 -9.06 -6.45 -6.00
CA PHE A 175 -9.00 -7.25 -7.22
C PHE A 175 -8.80 -6.43 -8.49
N PHE A 176 -8.85 -5.10 -8.43
CA PHE A 176 -8.81 -4.27 -9.63
C PHE A 176 -7.48 -4.39 -10.35
N VAL A 177 -6.36 -4.30 -9.62
CA VAL A 177 -5.01 -4.43 -10.17
C VAL A 177 -4.81 -5.77 -10.86
N PRO A 178 -5.02 -6.93 -10.20
CA PRO A 178 -4.86 -8.22 -10.87
C PRO A 178 -5.84 -8.40 -12.03
N MET A 179 -7.10 -7.96 -11.93
CA MET A 179 -8.07 -8.02 -13.03
C MET A 179 -7.60 -7.23 -14.26
N ALA A 180 -7.15 -5.99 -14.07
CA ALA A 180 -6.70 -5.13 -15.15
C ALA A 180 -5.43 -5.66 -15.83
N VAL A 181 -4.44 -6.12 -15.04
CA VAL A 181 -3.12 -6.52 -15.56
C VAL A 181 -3.10 -7.95 -16.10
N ILE A 182 -3.74 -8.90 -15.40
CA ILE A 182 -3.73 -10.32 -15.80
C ILE A 182 -4.66 -10.56 -16.99
N GLU A 183 -5.90 -10.05 -16.91
CA GLU A 183 -6.89 -10.24 -17.96
C GLU A 183 -6.84 -9.18 -19.07
N GLN A 184 -6.00 -8.14 -18.90
CA GLN A 184 -5.83 -7.06 -19.88
C GLN A 184 -7.15 -6.37 -20.26
N LYS A 185 -8.11 -6.33 -19.33
CA LYS A 185 -9.43 -5.69 -19.51
C LYS A 185 -9.37 -4.17 -19.42
N ASN A 186 -10.37 -3.50 -19.99
CA ASN A 186 -10.54 -2.05 -19.88
C ASN A 186 -11.12 -1.68 -18.52
N PHE A 187 -10.99 -0.41 -18.12
CA PHE A 187 -11.38 0.07 -16.78
C PHE A 187 -12.79 -0.38 -16.37
N THR A 188 -13.80 -0.18 -17.23
CA THR A 188 -15.20 -0.51 -16.94
C THR A 188 -15.43 -2.00 -16.73
N VAL A 189 -14.84 -2.84 -17.60
CA VAL A 189 -14.97 -4.30 -17.51
C VAL A 189 -14.21 -4.83 -16.28
N SER A 190 -13.06 -4.25 -15.97
CA SER A 190 -12.32 -4.58 -14.75
C SER A 190 -13.11 -4.22 -13.50
N LEU A 191 -13.73 -3.04 -13.47
CA LEU A 191 -14.54 -2.56 -12.34
C LEU A 191 -15.78 -3.44 -12.13
N ALA A 192 -16.51 -3.77 -13.19
CA ALA A 192 -17.65 -4.69 -13.12
C ALA A 192 -17.24 -6.08 -12.61
N GLY A 193 -16.12 -6.61 -13.11
CA GLY A 193 -15.56 -7.87 -12.64
C GLY A 193 -15.17 -7.83 -11.17
N VAL A 194 -14.58 -6.74 -10.70
CA VAL A 194 -14.22 -6.55 -9.28
C VAL A 194 -15.45 -6.68 -8.37
N PHE A 195 -16.56 -6.01 -8.70
CA PHE A 195 -17.81 -6.15 -7.93
C PHE A 195 -18.35 -7.59 -7.97
N GLU A 196 -18.25 -8.26 -9.11
CA GLU A 196 -18.65 -9.66 -9.24
C GLU A 196 -17.79 -10.58 -8.37
N PHE A 197 -16.47 -10.41 -8.35
CA PHE A 197 -15.57 -11.17 -7.47
C PHE A 197 -15.81 -10.83 -6.00
N PHE A 198 -15.98 -9.55 -5.64
CA PHE A 198 -16.23 -9.13 -4.26
C PHE A 198 -17.55 -9.69 -3.72
N ARG A 199 -18.60 -9.79 -4.55
CA ARG A 199 -19.87 -10.40 -4.15
C ARG A 199 -19.73 -11.87 -3.70
N HIS A 200 -18.80 -12.61 -4.29
CA HIS A 200 -18.61 -14.04 -3.99
C HIS A 200 -17.51 -14.30 -2.94
N TYR A 201 -16.47 -13.46 -2.94
CA TYR A 201 -15.25 -13.62 -2.13
C TYR A 201 -14.98 -12.42 -1.21
N GLY A 202 -16.03 -11.68 -0.81
CA GLY A 202 -15.89 -10.44 -0.05
C GLY A 202 -15.23 -10.63 1.31
N PHE A 203 -15.51 -11.74 2.00
CA PHE A 203 -14.87 -12.06 3.28
C PHE A 203 -13.36 -12.28 3.12
N GLU A 204 -12.97 -13.03 2.09
CA GLU A 204 -11.57 -13.30 1.75
C GLU A 204 -10.85 -12.00 1.33
N ALA A 205 -11.50 -11.16 0.51
CA ALA A 205 -10.97 -9.88 0.08
C ALA A 205 -10.72 -8.93 1.27
N VAL A 206 -11.70 -8.80 2.17
CA VAL A 206 -11.56 -7.99 3.39
C VAL A 206 -10.44 -8.52 4.26
N THR A 207 -10.33 -9.85 4.45
CA THR A 207 -9.30 -10.42 5.32
C THR A 207 -7.89 -10.22 4.73
N VAL A 208 -7.73 -10.39 3.41
CA VAL A 208 -6.45 -10.21 2.71
C VAL A 208 -5.94 -8.77 2.76
N VAL A 209 -6.83 -7.78 2.89
CA VAL A 209 -6.45 -6.38 3.10
C VAL A 209 -6.26 -6.10 4.59
N LEU A 210 -7.26 -6.44 5.41
CA LEU A 210 -7.31 -6.07 6.82
C LEU A 210 -6.14 -6.66 7.61
N VAL A 211 -5.80 -7.94 7.41
CA VAL A 211 -4.76 -8.62 8.21
C VAL A 211 -3.37 -7.99 7.99
N PRO A 212 -2.86 -7.83 6.76
CA PRO A 212 -1.64 -7.05 6.54
C PRO A 212 -1.77 -5.61 7.05
N SER A 213 -2.92 -4.96 6.83
CA SER A 213 -3.11 -3.58 7.27
C SER A 213 -3.08 -3.42 8.80
N MET A 214 -3.27 -4.47 9.61
CA MET A 214 -3.09 -4.37 11.07
C MET A 214 -1.66 -3.99 11.46
N LEU A 215 -0.67 -4.22 10.59
CA LEU A 215 0.70 -3.73 10.78
C LEU A 215 0.80 -2.19 10.67
N PHE A 216 -0.23 -1.50 10.17
CA PHE A 216 -0.34 -0.04 10.27
C PHE A 216 -0.72 0.45 11.66
N VAL A 217 -1.30 -0.39 12.53
CA VAL A 217 -1.75 0.06 13.86
C VAL A 217 -0.59 0.65 14.69
N PRO A 218 0.59 0.00 14.77
CA PRO A 218 1.77 0.63 15.37
C PRO A 218 2.19 1.92 14.65
N LEU A 219 2.09 1.95 13.31
CA LEU A 219 2.46 3.12 12.50
C LEU A 219 1.57 4.33 12.76
N TYR A 220 0.32 4.18 13.20
CA TYR A 220 -0.53 5.31 13.58
C TYR A 220 0.00 6.11 14.77
N TYR A 221 0.83 5.50 15.62
CA TYR A 221 1.44 6.16 16.78
C TYR A 221 2.85 6.69 16.47
N VAL A 222 3.45 6.30 15.34
CA VAL A 222 4.79 6.73 14.95
C VAL A 222 4.88 8.23 14.65
N PRO A 223 3.93 8.89 13.95
CA PRO A 223 3.96 10.34 13.73
C PRO A 223 3.95 11.17 15.02
N ASP A 224 3.17 10.74 16.02
CA ASP A 224 3.16 11.38 17.34
C ASP A 224 4.54 11.22 18.02
N ILE A 225 5.15 10.04 17.89
CA ILE A 225 6.49 9.75 18.42
C ILE A 225 7.57 10.55 17.66
N THR A 226 7.50 10.68 16.34
CA THR A 226 8.49 11.43 15.55
C THR A 226 8.40 12.93 15.81
N ALA A 227 7.19 13.48 15.98
CA ALA A 227 6.98 14.88 16.38
C ALA A 227 7.56 15.15 17.79
N VAL A 228 7.34 14.23 18.73
CA VAL A 228 7.92 14.31 20.07
C VAL A 228 9.46 14.19 20.02
N MET A 229 10.02 13.26 19.26
CA MET A 229 11.48 13.08 19.12
C MET A 229 12.16 14.25 18.42
N ALA A 230 11.49 14.90 17.46
CA ALA A 230 11.93 16.14 16.84
C ALA A 230 12.05 17.27 17.87
N SER A 231 11.10 17.35 18.82
CA SER A 231 11.14 18.34 19.90
C SER A 231 12.30 18.15 20.88
N TYR A 232 12.75 16.90 21.08
CA TYR A 232 13.89 16.57 21.94
C TYR A 232 15.26 16.67 21.26
N ARG A 233 15.35 17.16 20.01
CA ARG A 233 16.61 17.26 19.23
C ARG A 233 17.38 15.93 19.16
N LEU A 234 16.67 14.82 18.91
CA LEU A 234 17.28 13.48 18.74
C LEU A 234 17.18 13.00 17.27
N PRO A 235 17.94 13.62 16.33
CA PRO A 235 17.77 13.36 14.90
C PRO A 235 18.15 11.93 14.48
N GLY A 236 19.07 11.28 15.18
CA GLY A 236 19.42 9.88 14.90
C GLY A 236 18.24 8.91 15.12
N VAL A 237 17.44 9.15 16.17
CA VAL A 237 16.26 8.33 16.49
C VAL A 237 15.14 8.57 15.48
N LEU A 238 15.00 9.82 15.01
CA LEU A 238 14.05 10.19 13.96
C LEU A 238 14.32 9.43 12.65
N VAL A 239 15.59 9.35 12.23
CA VAL A 239 16.00 8.60 11.03
C VAL A 239 15.68 7.11 11.16
N ILE A 240 15.95 6.52 12.33
CA ILE A 240 15.64 5.11 12.60
C ILE A 240 14.12 4.87 12.55
N ALA A 241 13.32 5.76 13.15
CA ALA A 241 11.86 5.65 13.13
C ALA A 241 11.29 5.75 11.70
N ILE A 242 11.81 6.66 10.89
CA ILE A 242 11.46 6.78 9.46
C ILE A 242 11.84 5.52 8.69
N ALA A 243 13.03 4.96 8.93
CA ALA A 243 13.48 3.74 8.27
C ALA A 243 12.59 2.53 8.63
N ILE A 244 12.25 2.35 9.91
CA ILE A 244 11.31 1.31 10.35
C ILE A 244 9.94 1.50 9.69
N ARG A 245 9.46 2.74 9.59
CA ARG A 245 8.19 3.06 8.93
C ARG A 245 8.19 2.67 7.44
N ILE A 246 9.26 2.98 6.71
CA ILE A 246 9.42 2.59 5.30
C ILE A 246 9.45 1.06 5.16
N LEU A 247 10.18 0.35 6.02
CA LEU A 247 10.24 -1.11 6.00
C LEU A 247 8.87 -1.75 6.24
N LEU A 248 8.10 -1.24 7.20
CA LEU A 248 6.75 -1.72 7.48
C LEU A 248 5.81 -1.46 6.30
N LEU A 249 5.88 -0.29 5.67
CA LEU A 249 5.11 0.03 4.47
C LEU A 249 5.39 -0.95 3.33
N VAL A 250 6.67 -1.19 3.05
CA VAL A 250 7.09 -2.15 2.01
C VAL A 250 6.59 -3.56 2.33
N ALA A 251 6.65 -3.99 3.58
CA ALA A 251 6.16 -5.30 3.99
C ALA A 251 4.63 -5.44 3.84
N ILE A 252 3.87 -4.37 4.13
CA ILE A 252 2.42 -4.35 3.98
C ILE A 252 2.02 -4.37 2.50
N ASP A 253 2.61 -3.52 1.68
CA ASP A 253 2.37 -3.48 0.24
C ASP A 253 2.69 -4.83 -0.41
N MET A 254 3.82 -5.42 -0.03
CA MET A 254 4.22 -6.74 -0.49
C MET A 254 3.20 -7.81 -0.12
N SER A 255 2.77 -7.83 1.14
CA SER A 255 1.81 -8.82 1.63
C SER A 255 0.45 -8.68 0.95
N THR A 256 -0.09 -7.46 0.89
CA THR A 256 -1.41 -7.19 0.29
C THR A 256 -1.44 -7.51 -1.21
N VAL A 257 -0.42 -7.12 -1.97
CA VAL A 257 -0.35 -7.38 -3.42
C VAL A 257 -0.18 -8.87 -3.72
N LEU A 258 0.71 -9.57 -3.02
CA LEU A 258 0.94 -11.00 -3.28
C LEU A 258 -0.28 -11.85 -2.88
N LEU A 259 -0.87 -11.59 -1.72
CA LEU A 259 -2.07 -12.30 -1.27
C LEU A 259 -3.27 -12.03 -2.19
N SER A 260 -3.48 -10.78 -2.62
CA SER A 260 -4.58 -10.45 -3.52
C SER A 260 -4.41 -11.10 -4.90
N ALA A 261 -3.20 -11.17 -5.43
CA ALA A 261 -2.91 -11.85 -6.69
C ALA A 261 -3.10 -13.37 -6.60
N CYS A 262 -2.70 -13.99 -5.48
CA CYS A 262 -2.96 -15.40 -5.19
C CYS A 262 -4.47 -15.69 -5.12
N LEU A 263 -5.20 -14.88 -4.35
CA LEU A 263 -6.65 -15.01 -4.20
C LEU A 263 -7.35 -14.85 -5.54
N PHE A 264 -6.99 -13.83 -6.32
CA PHE A 264 -7.51 -13.63 -7.67
C PHE A 264 -7.27 -14.84 -8.57
N SER A 265 -6.05 -15.38 -8.57
CA SER A 265 -5.68 -16.54 -9.39
C SER A 265 -6.49 -17.77 -9.02
N ARG A 266 -6.74 -17.98 -7.72
CA ARG A 266 -7.59 -19.08 -7.22
C ARG A 266 -9.05 -18.90 -7.63
N CYS A 267 -9.65 -17.74 -7.35
CA CYS A 267 -11.03 -17.46 -7.71
C CYS A 267 -11.28 -17.59 -9.22
N ARG A 268 -10.30 -17.21 -10.04
CA ARG A 268 -10.37 -17.38 -11.50
C ARG A 268 -10.38 -18.85 -11.93
N ARG A 269 -9.57 -19.71 -11.29
CA ARG A 269 -9.60 -21.16 -11.55
C ARG A 269 -10.93 -21.80 -11.16
N GLU A 270 -11.49 -21.38 -10.03
CA GLU A 270 -12.81 -21.85 -9.57
C GLU A 270 -13.92 -21.44 -10.55
N LYS A 271 -13.90 -20.22 -11.09
CA LYS A 271 -14.84 -19.81 -12.16
C LYS A 271 -14.69 -20.63 -13.44
N LEU A 272 -13.46 -20.91 -13.87
CA LEU A 272 -13.20 -21.69 -15.09
C LEU A 272 -13.63 -23.17 -14.98
N THR A 273 -13.65 -23.72 -13.77
CA THR A 273 -14.06 -25.12 -13.52
C THR A 273 -15.56 -25.27 -13.29
N GLN A 274 -16.27 -24.20 -12.91
CA GLN A 274 -17.74 -24.21 -12.76
C GLN A 274 -18.48 -23.78 -14.04
N GLY A 275 -17.80 -23.15 -15.00
CA GLY A 275 -18.36 -22.67 -16.26
C GLY A 275 -18.05 -23.54 -17.48
N GLY A 276 -17.58 -24.77 -17.29
CA GLY A 276 -17.41 -25.80 -18.33
C GLY A 276 -18.31 -26.98 -18.07
#